data_AF-C4GHZ3-F1
#
_entry.id   AF-C4GHZ3-F1
#
_cell.length_a   1.000
_cell.length_b   1.000
_cell.length_c   1.000
_cell.angle_alpha   90.00
_cell.angle_beta   90.00
_cell.angle_gamma   90.00
#
_symmetry.space_group_name_H-M   'P 1'
#
loop_
_entity.id
_entity.type
_entity.pdbx_description
1 polymer ?
#
loop_
_entity_poly.entity_id
_entity_poly.type
_entity_poly.pdbx_seq_one_letter_code
_entity_poly.pdbx_strand_id
1 'polypeptide(L)'
;MEAQAGEILHDFIQHTLALGLSGLENLSLIPGTVGACPVQNVGAYGAEVKDRIVSVQCFDLETQNFITLSNAQCQFGYRESLFKQQGKRRYVITAVTFALDETFTPKIGYGELAATLAEQYGSQAPTAQQVAQAIIRIRRSKLPDPAEAGNAGSFYKNPVITAEHAARIQQQYPAMPSYPQADGSLKLAAGWLIDQCGLKGKQIGGAAVHDKQALVLVNKNHASAQDVQDLSDYVRQAVWEKFHIHLEPEPNLEPHWDEQPVQHPCAGDSNS
;
A
#
# COMPACT_ATOMS: atom_id res chain seq x y z
N MET A 1 -16.36 -14.33 4.43
CA MET A 1 -16.07 -14.77 3.04
C MET A 1 -14.60 -15.14 2.94
N GLU A 2 -14.27 -16.27 2.33
CA GLU A 2 -12.88 -16.69 2.08
C GLU A 2 -12.53 -16.47 0.61
N ALA A 3 -11.30 -16.02 0.33
CA ALA A 3 -10.76 -15.91 -1.00
C ALA A 3 -9.34 -16.49 -1.08
N GLN A 4 -9.02 -17.10 -2.21
CA GLN A 4 -7.72 -17.72 -2.45
C GLN A 4 -6.65 -16.66 -2.72
N ALA A 5 -5.40 -16.94 -2.36
CA ALA A 5 -4.31 -15.97 -2.40
C ALA A 5 -3.99 -15.41 -3.79
N GLY A 6 -4.29 -16.16 -4.85
CA GLY A 6 -4.06 -15.77 -6.24
C GLY A 6 -5.14 -14.85 -6.84
N GLU A 7 -6.27 -14.67 -6.16
CA GLU A 7 -7.36 -13.81 -6.63
C GLU A 7 -6.89 -12.36 -6.73
N ILE A 8 -7.31 -11.66 -7.78
CA ILE A 8 -7.03 -10.23 -7.94
C ILE A 8 -7.82 -9.45 -6.89
N LEU A 9 -7.12 -8.65 -6.06
CA LEU A 9 -7.74 -7.98 -4.92
C LEU A 9 -8.89 -7.06 -5.35
N HIS A 10 -8.69 -6.28 -6.42
CA HIS A 10 -9.72 -5.37 -6.89
C HIS A 10 -10.98 -6.09 -7.34
N ASP A 11 -10.83 -7.19 -8.08
CA ASP A 11 -11.94 -7.96 -8.61
C ASP A 11 -12.70 -8.66 -7.48
N PHE A 12 -11.99 -9.18 -6.48
CA PHE A 12 -12.58 -9.70 -5.25
C PHE A 12 -13.44 -8.64 -4.55
N ILE A 13 -12.93 -7.42 -4.38
CA ILE A 13 -13.70 -6.31 -3.78
C ILE A 13 -14.95 -5.99 -4.60
N GLN A 14 -14.86 -5.93 -5.94
CA GLN A 14 -16.04 -5.69 -6.77
C GLN A 14 -17.06 -6.84 -6.65
N HIS A 15 -16.60 -8.08 -6.53
CA HIS A 15 -17.45 -9.24 -6.31
C HIS A 15 -18.20 -9.15 -4.98
N THR A 16 -17.53 -8.77 -3.88
CA THR A 16 -18.20 -8.63 -2.58
C THR A 16 -19.31 -7.57 -2.63
N LEU A 17 -19.04 -6.44 -3.29
CA LEU A 17 -20.01 -5.35 -3.44
C LEU A 17 -21.20 -5.75 -4.33
N ALA A 18 -20.97 -6.53 -5.38
CA ALA A 18 -22.03 -7.05 -6.25
C ALA A 18 -22.99 -8.00 -5.51
N LEU A 19 -22.51 -8.66 -4.45
CA LEU A 19 -23.32 -9.49 -3.55
C LEU A 19 -24.04 -8.67 -2.46
N GLY A 20 -23.92 -7.34 -2.47
CA GLY A 20 -24.50 -6.46 -1.45
C GLY A 20 -23.73 -6.42 -0.14
N LEU A 21 -22.51 -6.98 -0.09
CA LEU A 21 -21.65 -6.98 1.08
C LEU A 21 -20.75 -5.74 1.08
N SER A 22 -20.43 -5.23 2.26
CA SER A 22 -19.61 -4.03 2.44
C SER A 22 -18.46 -4.23 3.43
N GLY A 23 -17.55 -3.25 3.51
CA GLY A 23 -16.39 -3.22 4.40
C GLY A 23 -15.04 -3.14 3.68
N LEU A 24 -15.00 -3.36 2.35
CA LEU A 24 -13.78 -3.32 1.55
C LEU A 24 -13.77 -2.22 0.47
N GLU A 25 -14.87 -1.49 0.29
CA GLU A 25 -15.03 -0.45 -0.73
C GLU A 25 -13.91 0.60 -0.72
N ASN A 26 -13.41 0.95 0.48
CA ASN A 26 -12.32 1.91 0.64
C ASN A 26 -10.97 1.44 0.07
N LEU A 27 -10.82 0.14 -0.15
CA LEU A 27 -9.63 -0.52 -0.69
C LEU A 27 -9.71 -0.74 -2.21
N SER A 28 -10.74 -0.20 -2.87
CA SER A 28 -10.96 -0.36 -4.30
C SER A 28 -9.78 0.18 -5.13
N LEU A 29 -9.46 -0.54 -6.22
CA LEU A 29 -8.36 -0.23 -7.14
C LEU A 29 -6.96 -0.23 -6.49
N ILE A 30 -6.79 -0.96 -5.39
CA ILE A 30 -5.46 -1.37 -4.92
C ILE A 30 -5.01 -2.55 -5.80
N PRO A 31 -3.85 -2.47 -6.48
CA PRO A 31 -3.32 -3.55 -7.30
C PRO A 31 -2.82 -4.72 -6.45
N GLY A 32 -2.56 -5.85 -7.10
CA GLY A 32 -2.04 -7.05 -6.46
C GLY A 32 -3.14 -8.06 -6.12
N THR A 33 -2.77 -9.05 -5.31
CA THR A 33 -3.63 -10.19 -5.00
C THR A 33 -4.16 -10.17 -3.58
N VAL A 34 -5.20 -10.97 -3.34
CA VAL A 34 -5.74 -11.24 -2.00
C VAL A 34 -4.64 -11.76 -1.07
N GLY A 35 -3.73 -12.61 -1.53
CA GLY A 35 -2.66 -13.16 -0.71
C GLY A 35 -1.58 -12.14 -0.32
N ALA A 36 -1.36 -11.12 -1.14
CA ALA A 36 -0.39 -10.06 -0.85
C ALA A 36 -0.94 -9.00 0.11
N CYS A 37 -2.26 -8.83 0.17
CA CYS A 37 -2.93 -7.78 0.94
C CYS A 37 -2.61 -7.78 2.45
N PRO A 38 -2.46 -8.94 3.14
CA PRO A 38 -2.10 -8.97 4.56
C PRO A 38 -0.63 -8.61 4.79
N VAL A 39 0.26 -8.89 3.83
CA VAL A 39 1.72 -8.72 4.00
C VAL A 39 2.06 -7.29 4.39
N GLN A 40 1.51 -6.31 3.70
CA GLN A 40 1.71 -4.90 4.01
C GLN A 40 0.50 -4.27 4.71
N ASN A 41 -0.47 -5.04 5.21
CA ASN A 41 -1.73 -4.51 5.73
C ASN A 41 -2.27 -3.37 4.85
N VAL A 42 -2.59 -3.69 3.59
CA VAL A 42 -2.93 -2.66 2.58
C VAL A 42 -4.05 -1.76 3.11
N GLY A 43 -3.95 -0.47 2.81
CA GLY A 43 -4.89 0.51 3.33
C GLY A 43 -4.97 1.74 2.47
N ALA A 44 -6.19 2.26 2.32
CA ALA A 44 -6.50 3.46 1.58
C ALA A 44 -7.76 4.12 2.15
N TYR A 45 -7.87 5.44 1.99
CA TYR A 45 -9.05 6.23 2.39
C TYR A 45 -9.54 5.96 3.82
N GLY A 46 -8.62 5.85 4.78
CA GLY A 46 -8.97 5.65 6.19
C GLY A 46 -9.41 4.23 6.57
N ALA A 47 -9.28 3.26 5.67
CA ALA A 47 -9.48 1.84 5.97
C ALA A 47 -8.16 1.07 5.78
N GLU A 48 -7.98 0.03 6.59
CA GLU A 48 -6.90 -0.95 6.45
C GLU A 48 -7.50 -2.35 6.37
N VAL A 49 -6.87 -3.27 5.64
CA VAL A 49 -7.42 -4.61 5.42
C VAL A 49 -7.53 -5.41 6.72
N LYS A 50 -6.65 -5.15 7.71
CA LYS A 50 -6.74 -5.74 9.05
C LYS A 50 -8.10 -5.53 9.71
N ASP A 51 -8.81 -4.46 9.37
CA ASP A 51 -10.11 -4.15 9.98
C ASP A 51 -11.15 -5.20 9.60
N ARG A 52 -10.95 -5.92 8.50
CA ARG A 52 -11.87 -6.92 7.93
C ARG A 52 -11.29 -8.33 7.90
N ILE A 53 -9.98 -8.53 8.05
CA ILE A 53 -9.40 -9.88 8.09
C ILE A 53 -9.78 -10.59 9.40
N VAL A 54 -10.30 -11.81 9.30
CA VAL A 54 -10.54 -12.71 10.42
C VAL A 54 -9.33 -13.62 10.64
N SER A 55 -8.85 -14.24 9.56
CA SER A 55 -7.72 -15.15 9.57
C SER A 55 -7.00 -15.21 8.22
N VAL A 56 -5.75 -15.67 8.26
CA VAL A 56 -4.90 -15.90 7.10
C VAL A 56 -4.42 -17.35 7.14
N GLN A 57 -4.71 -18.11 6.09
CA GLN A 57 -4.20 -19.46 5.91
C GLN A 57 -2.83 -19.41 5.23
N CYS A 58 -1.87 -20.14 5.78
CA CYS A 58 -0.50 -20.17 5.30
C CYS A 58 0.03 -21.60 5.24
N PHE A 59 0.90 -21.87 4.29
CA PHE A 59 1.88 -22.95 4.41
C PHE A 59 3.14 -22.41 5.08
N ASP A 60 3.54 -23.00 6.21
CA ASP A 60 4.75 -22.64 6.93
C ASP A 60 5.94 -23.44 6.41
N LEU A 61 6.92 -22.75 5.82
CA LEU A 61 8.09 -23.38 5.18
C LEU A 61 9.05 -24.00 6.19
N GLU A 62 9.05 -23.56 7.45
CA GLU A 62 9.91 -24.14 8.49
C GLU A 62 9.34 -25.48 8.98
N THR A 63 8.05 -25.50 9.27
CA THR A 63 7.38 -26.70 9.83
C THR A 63 6.80 -27.61 8.75
N GLN A 64 6.75 -27.17 7.50
CA GLN A 64 6.16 -27.86 6.35
C GLN A 64 4.69 -28.26 6.57
N ASN A 65 3.94 -27.44 7.29
CA ASN A 65 2.54 -27.68 7.62
C ASN A 65 1.67 -26.47 7.30
N PHE A 66 0.39 -26.72 7.04
CA PHE A 66 -0.60 -25.66 6.96
C PHE A 66 -0.95 -25.16 8.36
N ILE A 67 -0.96 -23.84 8.49
CA ILE A 67 -1.38 -23.15 9.71
C ILE A 67 -2.39 -22.05 9.38
N THR A 68 -3.23 -21.73 10.35
CA THR A 68 -4.15 -20.59 10.26
C THR A 68 -3.77 -19.58 11.33
N LEU A 69 -3.40 -18.38 10.91
CA LEU A 69 -3.09 -17.27 11.78
C LEU A 69 -4.35 -16.41 11.96
N SER A 70 -4.72 -16.14 13.20
CA SER A 70 -5.76 -15.15 13.52
C SER A 70 -5.30 -13.73 13.18
N ASN A 71 -6.24 -12.80 13.11
CA ASN A 71 -5.94 -11.37 12.95
C ASN A 71 -4.88 -10.88 13.95
N ALA A 72 -5.02 -11.22 15.23
CA ALA A 72 -4.08 -10.82 16.28
C ALA A 72 -2.68 -11.44 16.07
N GLN A 73 -2.61 -12.70 15.63
CA GLN A 73 -1.33 -13.37 15.34
C GLN A 73 -0.62 -12.78 14.12
N CYS A 74 -1.35 -12.17 13.19
CA CYS A 74 -0.76 -11.48 12.04
C CYS A 74 -0.04 -10.17 12.43
N GLN A 75 -0.23 -9.64 13.65
CA GLN A 75 0.49 -8.48 14.20
C GLN A 75 0.49 -7.27 13.25
N PHE A 76 -0.69 -6.92 12.72
CA PHE A 76 -0.81 -5.84 11.75
C PHE A 76 -0.49 -4.45 12.33
N GLY A 77 0.31 -3.68 11.60
CA GLY A 77 0.62 -2.27 11.85
C GLY A 77 0.45 -1.43 10.58
N TYR A 78 0.79 -0.13 10.65
CA TYR A 78 0.76 0.72 9.46
C TYR A 78 1.83 0.26 8.47
N ARG A 79 1.39 -0.32 7.33
CA ARG A 79 2.29 -0.93 6.32
C ARG A 79 3.16 -2.07 6.84
N GLU A 80 2.74 -2.71 7.93
CA GLU A 80 3.50 -3.75 8.64
C GLU A 80 2.62 -4.95 9.02
N SER A 81 3.25 -6.12 9.13
CA SER A 81 2.66 -7.37 9.62
C SER A 81 3.74 -8.34 10.06
N LEU A 82 3.35 -9.45 10.69
CA LEU A 82 4.22 -10.60 10.94
C LEU A 82 5.00 -11.02 9.69
N PHE A 83 4.35 -11.01 8.52
CA PHE A 83 4.91 -11.49 7.24
C PHE A 83 6.04 -10.61 6.70
N LYS A 84 6.16 -9.34 7.13
CA LYS A 84 7.30 -8.46 6.81
C LYS A 84 8.42 -8.51 7.85
N GLN A 85 8.09 -8.96 9.05
CA GLN A 85 8.96 -8.93 10.23
C GLN A 85 9.49 -10.33 10.51
N GLN A 86 9.16 -10.89 11.67
CA GLN A 86 9.65 -12.19 12.12
C GLN A 86 9.25 -13.36 11.20
N GLY A 87 8.17 -13.22 10.42
CA GLY A 87 7.70 -14.21 9.47
C GLY A 87 8.19 -14.00 8.02
N LYS A 88 9.12 -13.06 7.79
CA LYS A 88 9.63 -12.75 6.45
C LYS A 88 10.26 -14.00 5.82
N ARG A 89 9.82 -14.35 4.60
CA ARG A 89 10.24 -15.55 3.84
C ARG A 89 9.90 -16.90 4.48
N ARG A 90 9.11 -16.93 5.55
CA ARG A 90 8.69 -18.18 6.21
C ARG A 90 7.34 -18.70 5.71
N TYR A 91 6.38 -17.82 5.48
CA TYR A 91 5.00 -18.22 5.18
C TYR A 91 4.65 -18.00 3.71
N VAL A 92 3.97 -18.98 3.12
CA VAL A 92 3.27 -18.84 1.84
C VAL A 92 1.79 -18.69 2.13
N ILE A 93 1.23 -17.50 1.92
CA ILE A 93 -0.20 -17.26 2.14
C ILE A 93 -0.99 -17.95 1.03
N THR A 94 -1.98 -18.75 1.39
CA THR A 94 -2.80 -19.53 0.46
C THR A 94 -4.25 -19.08 0.39
N ALA A 95 -4.80 -18.55 1.49
CA ALA A 95 -6.15 -17.97 1.52
C ALA A 95 -6.28 -16.92 2.64
N VAL A 96 -7.26 -16.03 2.48
CA VAL A 96 -7.60 -15.00 3.47
C VAL A 96 -9.10 -15.00 3.72
N THR A 97 -9.50 -14.96 4.99
CA THR A 97 -10.89 -14.91 5.40
C THR A 97 -11.24 -13.52 5.90
N PHE A 98 -12.31 -12.96 5.37
CA PHE A 98 -12.80 -11.62 5.66
C PHE A 98 -14.17 -11.64 6.35
N ALA A 99 -14.36 -10.76 7.33
CA ALA A 99 -15.64 -10.35 7.89
C ALA A 99 -16.15 -9.15 7.08
N LEU A 100 -17.35 -9.29 6.52
CA LEU A 100 -18.01 -8.28 5.70
C LEU A 100 -19.37 -7.95 6.30
N ASP A 101 -19.85 -6.74 6.07
CA ASP A 101 -21.09 -6.24 6.65
C ASP A 101 -22.23 -6.27 5.62
N GLU A 102 -23.39 -6.78 6.03
CA GLU A 102 -24.64 -6.69 5.24
C GLU A 102 -25.29 -5.30 5.34
N THR A 103 -24.95 -4.55 6.39
CA THR A 103 -25.41 -3.17 6.61
C THR A 103 -24.24 -2.21 6.48
N PHE A 104 -24.32 -1.32 5.49
CA PHE A 104 -23.23 -0.42 5.17
C PHE A 104 -23.16 0.79 6.12
N THR A 105 -21.96 1.05 6.66
CA THR A 105 -21.62 2.29 7.37
C THR A 105 -20.46 3.00 6.65
N PRO A 106 -20.67 4.19 6.05
CA PRO A 106 -19.66 4.82 5.20
C PRO A 106 -18.46 5.37 5.97
N LYS A 107 -17.25 4.97 5.57
CA LYS A 107 -15.97 5.57 6.00
C LYS A 107 -15.50 6.61 4.99
N ILE A 108 -16.03 7.84 5.05
CA ILE A 108 -15.78 8.88 4.03
C ILE A 108 -14.96 10.09 4.49
N GLY A 109 -14.51 10.10 5.75
CA GLY A 109 -13.81 11.24 6.36
C GLY A 109 -12.37 11.48 5.86
N TYR A 110 -11.87 10.68 4.90
CA TYR A 110 -10.49 10.78 4.43
C TYR A 110 -10.35 11.62 3.16
N GLY A 111 -9.59 12.70 3.26
CA GLY A 111 -9.23 13.54 2.12
C GLY A 111 -10.45 14.13 1.41
N GLU A 112 -10.45 14.09 0.08
CA GLU A 112 -11.50 14.67 -0.77
C GLU A 112 -12.71 13.74 -1.01
N LEU A 113 -12.76 12.57 -0.37
CA LEU A 113 -13.76 11.54 -0.67
C LEU A 113 -15.19 12.01 -0.38
N ALA A 114 -15.43 12.62 0.79
CA ALA A 114 -16.73 13.16 1.14
C ALA A 114 -17.20 14.25 0.16
N ALA A 115 -16.30 15.14 -0.25
CA ALA A 115 -16.60 16.20 -1.22
C ALA A 115 -16.93 15.61 -2.61
N THR A 116 -16.15 14.64 -3.06
CA THR A 116 -16.38 13.95 -4.34
C THR A 116 -17.72 13.22 -4.36
N LEU A 117 -18.09 12.59 -3.25
CA LEU A 117 -19.40 11.92 -3.11
C LEU A 117 -20.55 12.91 -3.11
N ALA A 118 -20.41 14.03 -2.38
CA ALA A 118 -21.43 15.08 -2.34
C ALA A 118 -21.66 15.73 -3.72
N GLU A 119 -20.59 15.92 -4.50
CA GLU A 119 -20.69 16.44 -5.87
C GLU A 119 -21.42 15.46 -6.81
N GLN A 120 -21.14 14.16 -6.70
CA GLN A 120 -21.67 13.15 -7.61
C GLN A 120 -23.09 12.68 -7.26
N TYR A 121 -23.41 12.59 -5.97
CA TYR A 121 -24.62 11.94 -5.48
C TYR A 121 -25.46 12.83 -4.56
N GLY A 122 -25.06 14.09 -4.36
CA GLY A 122 -25.76 15.03 -3.51
C GLY A 122 -25.67 14.68 -2.02
N SER A 123 -26.69 15.06 -1.25
CA SER A 123 -26.73 14.89 0.21
C SER A 123 -27.27 13.54 0.69
N GLN A 124 -27.53 12.59 -0.22
CA GLN A 124 -28.02 11.26 0.15
C GLN A 124 -26.91 10.41 0.78
N ALA A 125 -27.28 9.51 1.68
CA ALA A 125 -26.34 8.54 2.22
C ALA A 125 -25.83 7.64 1.08
N PRO A 126 -24.51 7.57 0.82
CA PRO A 126 -23.98 6.80 -0.28
C PRO A 126 -24.09 5.30 0.01
N THR A 127 -24.20 4.49 -1.04
CA THR A 127 -24.03 3.04 -0.99
C THR A 127 -22.53 2.67 -1.02
N ALA A 128 -22.19 1.46 -0.58
CA ALA A 128 -20.80 0.96 -0.64
C ALA A 128 -20.26 0.98 -2.09
N GLN A 129 -21.10 0.64 -3.07
CA GLN A 129 -20.75 0.71 -4.49
C GLN A 129 -20.43 2.15 -4.93
N GLN A 130 -21.20 3.15 -4.49
CA GLN A 130 -20.93 4.56 -4.81
C GLN A 130 -19.62 5.05 -4.20
N VAL A 131 -19.30 4.64 -2.97
CA VAL A 131 -18.00 4.91 -2.32
C VAL A 131 -16.86 4.28 -3.12
N ALA A 132 -16.96 3.00 -3.49
CA ALA A 132 -15.97 2.33 -4.32
C ALA A 132 -15.74 3.06 -5.65
N GLN A 133 -16.82 3.45 -6.34
CA GLN A 133 -16.72 4.16 -7.62
C GLN A 133 -16.11 5.56 -7.50
N ALA A 134 -16.43 6.31 -6.44
CA ALA A 134 -15.79 7.59 -6.16
C ALA A 134 -14.29 7.42 -5.95
N ILE A 135 -13.89 6.40 -5.18
CA ILE A 135 -12.47 6.07 -4.93
C ILE A 135 -11.75 5.66 -6.20
N ILE A 136 -12.33 4.78 -7.02
CA ILE A 136 -11.76 4.38 -8.31
C ILE A 136 -11.50 5.61 -9.19
N ARG A 137 -12.45 6.55 -9.25
CA ARG A 137 -12.31 7.79 -10.01
C ARG A 137 -11.18 8.67 -9.48
N ILE A 138 -11.12 8.89 -8.17
CA ILE A 138 -10.05 9.66 -7.53
C ILE A 138 -8.68 9.02 -7.82
N ARG A 139 -8.58 7.70 -7.69
CA ARG A 139 -7.31 6.99 -7.90
C ARG A 139 -6.87 7.09 -9.35
N ARG A 140 -7.77 6.91 -10.32
CA ARG A 140 -7.46 7.05 -11.76
C ARG A 140 -7.06 8.46 -12.16
N SER A 141 -7.55 9.50 -11.48
CA SER A 141 -7.16 10.89 -11.81
C SER A 141 -5.77 11.26 -11.26
N LYS A 142 -5.29 10.58 -10.21
CA LYS A 142 -4.07 10.93 -9.48
C LYS A 142 -2.91 9.96 -9.68
N LEU A 143 -3.20 8.66 -9.81
CA LEU A 143 -2.19 7.62 -9.88
C LEU A 143 -1.90 7.28 -11.34
N PRO A 144 -0.62 7.23 -11.76
CA PRO A 144 -0.27 6.77 -13.10
C PRO A 144 -0.62 5.29 -13.25
N ASP A 145 -1.18 4.93 -14.41
CA ASP A 145 -1.42 3.53 -14.74
C ASP A 145 -0.06 2.83 -14.92
N PRO A 146 0.23 1.76 -14.16
CA PRO A 146 1.46 0.99 -14.34
C PRO A 146 1.66 0.45 -15.77
N ALA A 147 0.59 0.27 -16.54
CA ALA A 147 0.67 -0.15 -17.94
C ALA A 147 1.17 0.98 -18.87
N GLU A 148 0.95 2.24 -18.52
CA GLU A 148 1.44 3.41 -19.25
C GLU A 148 2.86 3.79 -18.81
N ALA A 149 3.09 3.79 -17.49
CA ALA A 149 4.39 4.08 -16.90
C ALA A 149 4.61 3.17 -15.69
N GLY A 150 5.49 2.19 -15.84
CA GLY A 150 5.78 1.18 -14.81
C GLY A 150 6.09 1.83 -13.46
N ASN A 151 5.33 1.46 -12.43
CA ASN A 151 5.48 2.02 -11.09
C ASN A 151 5.00 1.02 -10.02
N ALA A 152 5.44 1.24 -8.78
CA ALA A 152 5.05 0.42 -7.62
C ALA A 152 4.03 1.14 -6.72
N GLY A 153 3.25 2.06 -7.27
CA GLY A 153 2.38 2.95 -6.49
C GLY A 153 3.17 3.94 -5.64
N SER A 154 2.67 4.24 -4.44
CA SER A 154 3.37 5.09 -3.48
C SER A 154 4.72 4.48 -3.13
N PHE A 155 5.81 5.18 -3.46
CA PHE A 155 7.16 4.67 -3.25
C PHE A 155 7.61 4.82 -1.79
N TYR A 156 7.04 5.77 -1.05
CA TYR A 156 7.37 6.01 0.36
C TYR A 156 6.16 5.85 1.27
N LYS A 157 6.42 5.37 2.49
CA LYS A 157 5.47 5.47 3.60
C LYS A 157 5.26 6.93 3.98
N ASN A 158 4.08 7.22 4.53
CA ASN A 158 3.84 8.50 5.18
C ASN A 158 4.57 8.52 6.54
N PRO A 159 5.48 9.48 6.80
CA PRO A 159 6.24 9.52 8.04
C PRO A 159 5.32 9.82 9.22
N VAL A 160 5.56 9.13 10.33
CA VAL A 160 4.91 9.37 11.63
C VAL A 160 5.94 10.04 12.53
N ILE A 161 5.63 11.23 13.03
CA ILE A 161 6.56 12.06 13.81
C ILE A 161 5.91 12.55 15.10
N THR A 162 6.73 13.06 16.02
CA THR A 162 6.24 13.62 17.29
C THR A 162 5.41 14.88 17.07
N ALA A 163 4.48 15.15 18.01
CA ALA A 163 3.66 16.36 17.97
C ALA A 163 4.50 17.65 17.96
N GLU A 164 5.60 17.68 18.70
CA GLU A 164 6.52 18.81 18.76
C GLU A 164 7.16 19.10 17.39
N HIS A 165 7.64 18.06 16.70
CA HIS A 165 8.23 18.23 15.37
C HIS A 165 7.18 18.64 14.34
N ALA A 166 5.99 18.03 14.39
CA ALA A 166 4.88 18.42 13.52
C ALA A 166 4.48 19.89 13.72
N ALA A 167 4.41 20.37 14.96
CA ALA A 167 4.08 21.76 15.26
C ALA A 167 5.11 22.74 14.68
N ARG A 168 6.41 22.44 14.78
CA ARG A 168 7.48 23.26 14.17
C ARG A 168 7.33 23.36 12.65
N ILE A 169 6.99 22.25 11.99
CA ILE A 169 6.76 22.24 10.54
C ILE A 169 5.50 23.03 10.20
N GLN A 170 4.40 22.85 10.93
CA GLN A 170 3.14 23.56 10.68
C GLN A 170 3.23 25.07 10.88
N GLN A 171 4.10 25.56 11.76
CA GLN A 171 4.37 27.01 11.90
C GLN A 171 4.93 27.61 10.60
N GLN A 172 5.83 26.89 9.94
CA GLN A 172 6.41 27.34 8.65
C GLN A 172 5.50 26.99 7.47
N TYR A 173 4.73 25.90 7.59
CA TYR A 173 3.89 25.34 6.54
C TYR A 173 2.48 25.04 7.06
N PRO A 174 1.62 26.06 7.24
CA PRO A 174 0.29 25.89 7.84
C PRO A 174 -0.64 24.96 7.05
N ALA A 175 -0.38 24.79 5.75
CA ALA A 175 -1.16 23.91 4.88
C ALA A 175 -0.71 22.44 4.89
N MET A 176 0.28 22.06 5.71
CA MET A 176 0.79 20.69 5.81
C MET A 176 -0.33 19.72 6.19
N PRO A 177 -0.67 18.74 5.32
CA PRO A 177 -1.63 17.70 5.68
C PRO A 177 -1.04 16.80 6.76
N SER A 178 -1.72 16.76 7.90
CA SER A 178 -1.31 15.97 9.06
C SER A 178 -2.49 15.22 9.65
N TYR A 179 -2.29 13.96 9.99
CA TYR A 179 -3.33 13.08 10.54
C TYR A 179 -2.95 12.65 11.95
N PRO A 180 -3.68 13.07 12.99
CA PRO A 180 -3.42 12.64 14.37
C PRO A 180 -3.50 11.11 14.51
N GLN A 181 -2.59 10.54 15.29
CA GLN A 181 -2.59 9.14 15.70
C GLN A 181 -3.04 9.01 17.16
N ALA A 182 -3.42 7.81 17.59
CA ALA A 182 -3.97 7.57 18.93
C ALA A 182 -2.95 7.82 20.07
N ASP A 183 -1.65 7.68 19.79
CA ASP A 183 -0.55 7.93 20.72
C ASP A 183 -0.12 9.41 20.78
N GLY A 184 -0.84 10.30 20.08
CA GLY A 184 -0.52 11.72 19.99
C GLY A 184 0.54 12.08 18.95
N SER A 185 1.13 11.10 18.26
CA SER A 185 1.97 11.36 17.08
C SER A 185 1.14 11.87 15.90
N LEU A 186 1.81 12.45 14.90
CA LEU A 186 1.16 12.88 13.66
C LEU A 186 1.78 12.18 12.47
N LYS A 187 0.91 11.64 11.61
CA LYS A 187 1.28 11.12 10.30
C LYS A 187 1.19 12.23 9.26
N LEU A 188 2.30 12.55 8.60
CA LEU A 188 2.36 13.59 7.57
C LEU A 188 2.23 13.00 6.16
N ALA A 189 1.72 13.78 5.21
CA ALA A 189 1.65 13.37 3.82
C ALA A 189 3.03 13.45 3.13
N ALA A 190 3.66 12.30 2.87
CA ALA A 190 4.97 12.22 2.19
C ALA A 190 4.95 12.85 0.80
N GLY A 191 3.88 12.65 0.03
CA GLY A 191 3.72 13.29 -1.28
C GLY A 191 3.74 14.81 -1.20
N TRP A 192 3.19 15.40 -0.13
CA TRP A 192 3.22 16.85 0.08
C TRP A 192 4.64 17.32 0.44
N LEU A 193 5.37 16.60 1.29
CA LEU A 193 6.77 16.89 1.61
C LEU A 193 7.65 16.92 0.35
N ILE A 194 7.52 15.90 -0.52
CA ILE A 194 8.27 15.80 -1.77
C ILE A 194 7.90 16.93 -2.74
N ASP A 195 6.61 17.27 -2.82
CA ASP A 195 6.12 18.37 -3.65
C ASP A 195 6.70 19.72 -3.20
N GLN A 196 6.77 19.96 -1.90
CA GLN A 196 7.42 21.17 -1.37
C GLN A 196 8.91 21.23 -1.64
N CYS A 197 9.58 20.11 -1.88
CA CYS A 197 10.97 20.10 -2.34
C CYS A 197 11.08 20.41 -3.85
N GLY A 198 9.96 20.63 -4.56
CA GLY A 198 9.94 20.94 -5.99
C GLY A 198 10.34 19.77 -6.88
N LEU A 199 10.10 18.54 -6.42
CA LEU A 199 10.66 17.33 -7.05
C LEU A 199 9.75 16.66 -8.07
N LYS A 200 8.51 17.12 -8.29
CA LYS A 200 7.66 16.60 -9.37
C LYS A 200 8.36 16.75 -10.72
N GLY A 201 8.39 15.67 -11.51
CA GLY A 201 9.08 15.63 -12.80
C GLY A 201 10.61 15.50 -12.71
N LYS A 202 11.21 15.51 -11.51
CA LYS A 202 12.64 15.25 -11.33
C LYS A 202 12.98 13.88 -11.90
N GLN A 203 13.99 13.83 -12.75
CA GLN A 203 14.44 12.61 -13.41
C GLN A 203 15.92 12.35 -13.12
N ILE A 204 16.26 11.08 -12.88
CA ILE A 204 17.63 10.56 -12.81
C ILE A 204 17.65 9.27 -13.63
N GLY A 205 18.54 9.20 -14.64
CA GLY A 205 18.52 8.10 -15.60
C GLY A 205 17.15 7.94 -16.28
N GLY A 206 16.64 6.72 -16.30
CA GLY A 206 15.29 6.40 -16.79
C GLY A 206 14.17 6.56 -15.76
N ALA A 207 14.48 6.79 -14.47
CA ALA A 207 13.49 6.94 -13.40
C ALA A 207 13.08 8.41 -13.21
N ALA A 208 11.81 8.68 -12.90
CA ALA A 208 11.33 10.02 -12.59
C ALA A 208 10.29 10.05 -11.48
N VAL A 209 10.19 11.18 -10.77
CA VAL A 209 9.05 11.48 -9.90
C VAL A 209 7.87 11.86 -10.77
N HIS A 210 6.70 11.27 -10.54
CA HIS A 210 5.51 11.55 -11.36
C HIS A 210 5.05 13.02 -11.25
N ASP A 211 4.61 13.60 -12.37
CA ASP A 211 4.28 15.03 -12.46
C ASP A 211 3.05 15.45 -11.64
N LYS A 212 2.12 14.53 -11.40
CA LYS A 212 0.88 14.83 -10.64
C LYS A 212 0.93 14.32 -9.20
N GLN A 213 1.68 13.24 -8.96
CA GLN A 213 1.73 12.56 -7.67
C GLN A 213 3.17 12.34 -7.24
N ALA A 214 3.69 13.26 -6.43
CA ALA A 214 5.10 13.28 -6.04
C ALA A 214 5.52 12.05 -5.21
N LEU A 215 4.56 11.31 -4.65
CA LEU A 215 4.82 10.08 -3.90
C LEU A 215 5.15 8.88 -4.80
N VAL A 216 4.93 8.98 -6.12
CA VAL A 216 5.10 7.89 -7.08
C VAL A 216 6.36 8.12 -7.91
N LEU A 217 7.25 7.12 -7.91
CA LEU A 217 8.36 7.03 -8.86
C LEU A 217 7.92 6.17 -10.05
N VAL A 218 8.23 6.64 -11.26
CA VAL A 218 7.86 5.99 -12.52
C VAL A 218 9.09 5.63 -13.34
N ASN A 219 9.00 4.50 -14.03
CA ASN A 219 9.87 4.17 -15.13
C ASN A 219 9.44 5.00 -16.35
N LYS A 220 10.18 6.07 -16.63
CA LYS A 220 9.87 7.01 -17.71
C LYS A 220 10.60 6.67 -19.00
N ASN A 221 11.79 6.08 -18.91
CA ASN A 221 12.60 5.73 -20.06
C ASN A 221 13.58 4.57 -19.74
N HIS A 222 13.08 3.34 -19.73
CA HIS A 222 13.87 2.12 -19.47
C HIS A 222 14.75 2.22 -18.20
N ALA A 223 14.15 2.71 -17.10
CA ALA A 223 14.82 2.88 -15.82
C ALA A 223 15.49 1.59 -15.35
N SER A 224 16.78 1.69 -15.01
CA SER A 224 17.48 0.64 -14.29
C SER A 224 17.07 0.62 -12.81
N ALA A 225 17.32 -0.48 -12.10
CA ALA A 225 17.13 -0.52 -10.65
C ALA A 225 18.02 0.53 -9.94
N GLN A 226 19.21 0.82 -10.49
CA GLN A 226 20.11 1.85 -9.97
C GLN A 226 19.51 3.25 -10.15
N ASP A 227 18.90 3.54 -11.30
CA ASP A 227 18.25 4.83 -11.56
C ASP A 227 17.16 5.12 -10.52
N VAL A 228 16.37 4.10 -10.18
CA VAL A 228 15.31 4.19 -9.16
C VAL A 228 15.91 4.41 -7.78
N GLN A 229 17.00 3.72 -7.43
CA GLN A 229 17.70 3.90 -6.16
C GLN A 229 18.31 5.30 -6.03
N ASP A 230 19.02 5.76 -7.05
CA ASP A 230 19.65 7.08 -7.08
C ASP A 230 18.61 8.20 -6.97
N LEU A 231 17.49 8.07 -7.71
CA LEU A 231 16.36 8.99 -7.59
C LEU A 231 15.75 8.94 -6.19
N SER A 232 15.60 7.75 -5.63
CA SER A 232 15.03 7.61 -4.30
C SER A 232 15.90 8.27 -3.23
N ASP A 233 17.21 8.07 -3.29
CA ASP A 233 18.15 8.67 -2.34
C ASP A 233 18.21 10.19 -2.48
N TYR A 234 18.13 10.71 -3.72
CA TYR A 234 18.02 12.15 -3.96
C TYR A 234 16.75 12.74 -3.30
N VAL A 235 15.60 12.09 -3.48
CA VAL A 235 14.33 12.53 -2.87
C VAL A 235 14.41 12.51 -1.34
N ARG A 236 14.94 11.42 -0.76
CA ARG A 236 15.11 11.27 0.69
C ARG A 236 16.02 12.34 1.27
N GLN A 237 17.14 12.62 0.59
CA GLN A 237 18.09 13.66 1.00
C GLN A 237 17.45 15.05 0.98
N ALA A 238 16.73 15.40 -0.09
CA ALA A 238 16.08 16.70 -0.20
C ALA A 238 14.99 16.91 0.87
N VAL A 239 14.21 15.86 1.21
CA VAL A 239 13.22 15.94 2.29
C VAL A 239 13.88 16.03 3.66
N TRP A 240 14.99 15.31 3.87
CA TRP A 240 15.78 15.41 5.08
C TRP A 240 16.35 16.82 5.28
N GLU A 241 17.01 17.40 4.27
CA GLU A 241 17.60 18.74 4.36
C GLU A 241 16.56 19.82 4.66
N LYS A 242 15.35 19.70 4.09
CA LYS A 242 14.30 20.70 4.24
C LYS A 242 13.47 20.53 5.52
N PHE A 243 13.13 19.30 5.89
CA PHE A 243 12.15 19.02 6.96
C PHE A 243 12.75 18.27 8.16
N HIS A 244 13.98 17.77 8.03
CA HIS A 244 14.62 16.86 8.99
C HIS A 244 13.79 15.59 9.22
N ILE A 245 13.18 15.08 8.15
CA ILE A 245 12.37 13.86 8.15
C ILE A 245 13.01 12.84 7.22
N HIS A 246 13.22 11.61 7.72
CA HIS A 246 13.63 10.49 6.89
C HIS A 246 12.39 9.83 6.26
N LEU A 247 12.38 9.73 4.94
CA LEU A 247 11.39 8.91 4.24
C LEU A 247 11.85 7.46 4.15
N GLU A 248 10.93 6.55 4.43
CA GLU A 248 11.12 5.10 4.29
C GLU A 248 10.44 4.61 3.00
N PRO A 249 11.16 3.89 2.12
CA PRO A 249 10.54 3.22 0.99
C PRO A 249 9.49 2.17 1.41
N GLU A 250 8.40 2.06 0.66
CA GLU A 250 7.34 1.06 0.82
C GLU A 250 7.58 -0.22 -0.01
N PRO A 251 8.08 -0.15 -1.27
CA PRO A 251 8.44 -1.34 -2.03
C PRO A 251 9.61 -2.11 -1.41
N ASN A 252 9.57 -3.43 -1.50
CA ASN A 252 10.72 -4.27 -1.14
C ASN A 252 11.77 -4.18 -2.25
N LEU A 253 13.00 -3.83 -1.88
CA LEU A 253 14.16 -4.04 -2.74
C LEU A 253 14.57 -5.50 -2.64
N GLU A 254 14.33 -6.27 -3.70
CA GLU A 254 14.86 -7.62 -3.80
C GLU A 254 16.32 -7.56 -4.27
N PRO A 255 17.21 -8.40 -3.70
CA PRO A 255 18.58 -8.50 -4.18
C PRO A 255 18.61 -8.95 -5.64
N HIS A 256 19.73 -8.66 -6.32
CA HIS A 256 19.99 -9.24 -7.63
C HIS A 256 19.86 -10.76 -7.51
N TRP A 257 18.98 -11.36 -8.29
CA TRP A 257 18.84 -12.81 -8.36
C TRP A 257 20.06 -13.31 -9.12
N ASP A 258 21.09 -13.77 -8.42
CA ASP A 258 22.10 -14.59 -9.08
C ASP A 258 21.42 -15.89 -9.49
N GLU A 259 21.30 -16.11 -10.80
CA GLU A 259 20.95 -17.41 -11.39
C GLU A 259 22.08 -18.40 -11.07
N GLN A 260 22.28 -18.76 -9.81
CA GLN A 260 22.95 -20.00 -9.51
C GLN A 260 21.91 -21.10 -9.71
N PRO A 261 22.12 -22.03 -10.67
CA PRO A 261 21.18 -23.11 -10.90
C PRO A 261 21.01 -23.87 -9.57
N VAL A 262 19.76 -23.97 -9.13
CA VAL A 262 19.39 -24.83 -8.02
C VAL A 262 19.85 -26.24 -8.40
N GLN A 263 20.92 -26.72 -7.78
CA GLN A 263 21.29 -28.13 -7.89
C GLN A 263 20.19 -28.93 -7.23
N HIS A 264 19.24 -29.43 -8.03
CA HIS A 264 18.26 -30.40 -7.58
C HIS A 264 19.00 -31.66 -7.12
N PRO A 265 18.88 -32.08 -5.86
CA PRO A 265 19.45 -33.36 -5.39
C PRO A 265 18.68 -34.58 -5.94
N CYS A 266 17.69 -34.37 -6.81
CA CYS A 266 16.84 -35.43 -7.36
C CYS A 266 17.16 -35.65 -8.84
N ALA A 267 18.41 -35.96 -9.16
CA ALA A 267 18.77 -36.51 -10.46
C ALA A 267 19.82 -37.62 -10.29
N GLY A 268 19.31 -38.85 -10.14
CA GLY A 268 19.98 -40.07 -10.58
C GLY A 268 20.92 -40.75 -9.59
N ASP A 269 20.39 -41.75 -8.89
CA ASP A 269 21.09 -43.04 -8.78
C ASP A 269 20.13 -44.14 -9.22
N SER A 270 20.07 -44.32 -10.54
CA SER A 270 19.64 -45.56 -11.18
C SER A 270 20.79 -46.05 -12.04
N ASN A 271 21.63 -46.93 -11.46
CA ASN A 271 22.39 -48.02 -12.11
C ASN A 271 23.65 -48.37 -11.31
N SER A 272 23.57 -49.40 -10.46
CA SER A 272 24.33 -50.66 -10.61
C SER A 272 23.93 -51.66 -9.53
#